data_AF-A0A1Y3MTP0-F1
#
_entry.id   AF-A0A1Y3MTP0-F1
#
_cell.length_a   1.000
_cell.length_b   1.000
_cell.length_c   1.000
_cell.angle_alpha   90.00
_cell.angle_beta   90.00
_cell.angle_gamma   90.00
#
_symmetry.space_group_name_H-M   'P 1'
#
loop_
_entity.id
_entity.type
_entity.pdbx_description
1 polymer ?
#
loop_
_entity_poly.entity_id
_entity_poly.type
_entity_poly.pdbx_seq_one_letter_code
_entity_poly.pdbx_strand_id
1 'polypeptide(L)'
;MNFKTLTSLFVLVLASIVKTSPILQCNDKKALLLTWDPIYACLLPVNKFESTENEHCVILKRINKKEKGKAYCVSQTSIPACTKEHKNYNLNFCNHYLDAMADPKGYDVNVYKVN
;
A
#
# COMPACT_ATOMS: atom_id res chain seq x y z
N MET A 1 -47.23 47.74 -3.69
CA MET A 1 -47.39 46.29 -3.46
C MET A 1 -46.09 45.59 -3.84
N ASN A 2 -45.55 44.80 -2.92
CA ASN A 2 -44.21 44.21 -2.94
C ASN A 2 -44.14 42.98 -3.84
N PHE A 3 -43.24 42.97 -4.83
CA PHE A 3 -42.88 41.74 -5.56
C PHE A 3 -41.65 41.14 -4.89
N LYS A 4 -41.87 40.14 -4.01
CA LYS A 4 -40.79 39.42 -3.34
C LYS A 4 -40.20 38.40 -4.30
N THR A 5 -39.00 38.69 -4.79
CA THR A 5 -38.17 37.81 -5.60
C THR A 5 -37.70 36.62 -4.75
N LEU A 6 -38.20 35.42 -5.06
CA LEU A 6 -37.72 34.16 -4.48
C LEU A 6 -36.58 33.63 -5.36
N THR A 7 -35.36 34.07 -5.08
CA THR A 7 -34.15 33.44 -5.61
C THR A 7 -33.86 32.17 -4.80
N SER A 8 -34.28 31.02 -5.36
CA SER A 8 -33.90 29.70 -4.88
C SER A 8 -32.40 29.48 -5.15
N LEU A 9 -31.56 29.61 -4.12
CA LEU A 9 -30.17 29.17 -4.17
C LEU A 9 -30.14 27.64 -4.07
N PHE A 10 -29.95 26.97 -5.19
CA PHE A 10 -29.46 25.59 -5.21
C PHE A 10 -27.99 25.60 -4.80
N VAL A 11 -27.73 25.30 -3.53
CA VAL A 11 -26.38 24.99 -3.04
C VAL A 11 -26.02 23.60 -3.56
N LEU A 12 -25.22 23.55 -4.64
CA LEU A 12 -24.55 22.33 -5.08
C LEU A 12 -23.48 21.98 -4.05
N VAL A 13 -23.83 21.11 -3.11
CA VAL A 13 -22.85 20.44 -2.25
C VAL A 13 -22.09 19.45 -3.12
N LEU A 14 -20.96 19.89 -3.69
CA LEU A 14 -19.94 18.96 -4.17
C LEU A 14 -19.36 18.24 -2.95
N ALA A 15 -19.93 17.08 -2.64
CA ALA A 15 -19.27 16.08 -1.81
C ALA A 15 -18.07 15.56 -2.61
N SER A 16 -16.97 16.31 -2.58
CA SER A 16 -15.67 15.84 -3.05
C SER A 16 -15.26 14.69 -2.14
N ILE A 17 -15.64 13.47 -2.52
CA ILE A 17 -15.01 12.26 -1.97
C ILE A 17 -13.58 12.34 -2.50
N VAL A 18 -12.70 12.98 -1.73
CA VAL A 18 -11.27 12.95 -1.99
C VAL A 18 -10.87 11.49 -1.81
N LYS A 19 -10.82 10.74 -2.92
CA LYS A 19 -10.07 9.49 -2.95
C LYS A 19 -8.63 9.90 -2.65
N THR A 20 -8.25 9.86 -1.38
CA THR A 20 -6.89 10.15 -0.97
C THR A 20 -6.01 9.22 -1.77
N SER A 21 -5.05 9.79 -2.52
CA SER A 21 -4.12 9.00 -3.32
C SER A 21 -3.52 7.91 -2.41
N PRO A 22 -3.37 6.66 -2.86
CA PRO A 22 -2.78 5.59 -2.06
C PRO A 22 -1.40 5.96 -1.48
N ILE A 23 -0.70 6.91 -2.12
CA ILE A 23 0.53 7.53 -1.65
C ILE A 23 0.34 8.21 -0.27
N LEU A 24 -0.79 8.90 -0.07
CA LEU A 24 -1.13 9.60 1.18
C LEU A 24 -1.35 8.60 2.33
N GLN A 25 -2.07 7.49 2.06
CA GLN A 25 -2.35 6.46 3.06
C GLN A 25 -1.11 5.66 3.48
N CYS A 26 -0.16 5.41 2.57
CA CYS A 26 1.12 4.79 2.96
C CYS A 26 1.96 5.73 3.84
N ASN A 27 1.97 7.03 3.53
CA ASN A 27 2.80 8.02 4.22
C ASN A 27 2.41 8.22 5.68
N ASP A 28 1.10 8.28 5.97
CA ASP A 28 0.59 8.49 7.33
C ASP A 28 1.03 7.38 8.29
N LYS A 29 1.23 6.16 7.77
CA LYS A 29 1.65 4.98 8.55
C LYS A 29 3.18 4.81 8.61
N LYS A 30 3.97 5.75 8.07
CA LYS A 30 5.42 5.61 7.88
C LYS A 30 5.79 4.30 7.16
N ALA A 31 4.93 3.88 6.22
CA ALA A 31 5.15 2.67 5.44
C ALA A 31 6.17 2.91 4.32
N LEU A 32 6.88 1.86 3.92
CA LEU A 32 7.68 1.89 2.71
C LEU A 32 6.75 1.73 1.51
N LEU A 33 6.62 2.79 0.69
CA LEU A 33 5.88 2.75 -0.56
C LEU A 33 6.74 2.18 -1.69
N LEU A 34 6.30 1.06 -2.25
CA LEU A 34 6.74 0.50 -3.52
C LEU A 34 5.69 0.81 -4.58
N THR A 35 6.09 1.31 -5.75
CA THR A 35 5.15 1.74 -6.79
C THR A 35 5.75 1.68 -8.19
N TRP A 36 4.91 1.31 -9.15
CA TRP A 36 5.09 1.40 -10.59
C TRP A 36 3.70 1.71 -11.20
N ASP A 37 3.40 3.00 -11.40
CA ASP A 37 2.05 3.53 -11.72
C ASP A 37 1.27 2.68 -12.74
N PRO A 38 0.04 2.21 -12.44
CA PRO A 38 -0.80 2.45 -11.24
C PRO A 38 -0.65 1.41 -10.13
N ILE A 39 0.38 0.57 -10.20
CA ILE A 39 0.62 -0.54 -9.27
C ILE A 39 1.34 -0.02 -8.02
N TYR A 40 0.86 -0.38 -6.83
CA TYR A 40 1.50 0.02 -5.57
C TYR A 40 1.40 -1.04 -4.48
N ALA A 41 2.32 -0.99 -3.53
CA ALA A 41 2.27 -1.70 -2.25
C ALA A 41 2.82 -0.83 -1.11
N CYS A 42 2.06 -0.70 -0.02
CA CYS A 42 2.53 -0.15 1.24
C CYS A 42 3.07 -1.28 2.11
N LEU A 43 4.35 -1.21 2.47
CA LEU A 43 5.01 -2.18 3.34
C LEU A 43 5.20 -1.60 4.75
N LEU A 44 4.62 -2.27 5.75
CA LEU A 44 4.79 -1.92 7.16
C LEU A 44 5.72 -2.90 7.87
N PRO A 45 6.58 -2.46 8.81
CA PRO A 45 7.36 -3.37 9.62
C PRO A 45 6.46 -4.38 10.36
N VAL A 46 6.89 -5.63 10.45
CA VAL A 46 6.12 -6.72 11.11
C VAL A 46 5.66 -6.35 12.53
N ASN A 47 6.46 -5.60 13.28
CA ASN A 47 6.14 -5.17 14.65
C ASN A 47 4.98 -4.17 14.76
N LYS A 48 4.38 -3.74 13.64
CA LYS A 48 3.17 -2.91 13.58
C LYS A 48 1.89 -3.74 13.50
N PHE A 49 1.99 -5.06 13.39
CA PHE A 49 0.86 -5.96 13.29
C PHE A 49 0.73 -6.76 14.59
N GLU A 50 -0.51 -6.93 15.06
CA GLU A 50 -0.81 -7.85 16.18
C GLU A 50 -0.62 -9.31 15.76
N SER A 51 -0.93 -9.63 14.50
CA SER A 51 -0.69 -10.93 13.86
C SER A 51 -0.31 -10.74 12.39
N THR A 52 0.54 -11.63 11.87
CA THR A 52 0.96 -11.64 10.45
C THR A 52 0.37 -12.81 9.65
N GLU A 53 -0.51 -13.60 10.28
CA GLU A 53 -1.05 -14.84 9.69
C GLU A 53 -1.70 -14.61 8.32
N ASN A 54 -2.51 -13.55 8.21
CA ASN A 54 -3.24 -13.18 7.01
C ASN A 54 -2.51 -12.16 6.12
N GLU A 55 -1.27 -11.82 6.46
CA GLU A 55 -0.50 -10.83 5.72
C GLU A 55 0.55 -11.47 4.80
N HIS A 56 0.81 -10.85 3.65
CA HIS A 56 1.95 -11.21 2.82
C HIS A 56 3.19 -10.49 3.32
N CYS A 57 4.15 -11.24 3.88
CA CYS A 57 5.35 -10.68 4.47
C CYS A 57 6.61 -11.06 3.68
N VAL A 58 7.58 -10.15 3.67
CA VAL A 58 8.86 -10.28 2.98
C VAL A 58 9.98 -9.69 3.84
N ILE A 59 11.20 -10.14 3.60
CA ILE A 59 12.41 -9.55 4.16
C ILE A 59 13.00 -8.61 3.11
N LEU A 60 13.08 -7.32 3.42
CA LEU A 60 13.80 -6.35 2.60
C LEU A 60 15.20 -6.13 3.13
N LYS A 61 16.18 -6.21 2.25
CA LYS A 61 17.59 -5.94 2.55
C LYS A 61 18.09 -4.87 1.59
N ARG A 62 18.83 -3.87 2.09
CA ARG A 62 19.48 -2.91 1.19
C ARG A 62 20.60 -3.58 0.41
N ILE A 63 20.57 -3.40 -0.90
CA ILE A 63 21.65 -3.83 -1.81
C ILE A 63 22.94 -3.10 -1.39
N ASN A 64 24.07 -3.80 -1.49
CA ASN A 64 25.41 -3.31 -1.14
C ASN A 64 25.61 -2.94 0.35
N LYS A 65 24.71 -3.36 1.23
CA LYS A 65 24.90 -3.22 2.68
C LYS A 65 25.03 -4.59 3.35
N LYS A 66 25.95 -4.69 4.31
CA LYS A 66 26.09 -5.85 5.22
C LYS A 66 25.04 -5.86 6.34
N GLU A 67 23.93 -5.14 6.16
CA GLU A 67 22.84 -5.08 7.13
C GLU A 67 22.01 -6.37 7.06
N LYS A 68 21.50 -6.81 8.22
CA LYS A 68 20.48 -7.85 8.27
C LYS A 68 19.21 -7.31 7.62
N GLY A 69 18.55 -8.14 6.81
CA GLY A 69 17.26 -7.79 6.22
C GLY A 69 16.21 -7.54 7.32
N LYS A 70 15.27 -6.64 7.05
CA LYS A 70 14.17 -6.30 7.95
C LYS A 70 12.88 -6.87 7.40
N ALA A 71 12.05 -7.42 8.28
CA ALA A 71 10.77 -8.00 7.89
C ALA A 71 9.69 -6.93 7.77
N TYR A 72 8.95 -6.96 6.67
CA TYR A 72 7.81 -6.10 6.38
C TYR A 72 6.65 -6.93 5.87
N CYS A 73 5.43 -6.44 6.07
CA CYS A 73 4.22 -7.02 5.50
C CYS A 73 3.47 -6.00 4.65
N VAL A 74 2.81 -6.49 3.60
CA VAL A 74 1.93 -5.71 2.73
C VAL A 74 0.69 -5.33 3.52
N SER A 75 0.52 -4.04 3.82
CA SER A 75 -0.67 -3.55 4.52
C SER A 75 -1.78 -3.10 3.57
N GLN A 76 -1.41 -2.55 2.42
CA GLN A 76 -2.32 -2.08 1.39
C GLN A 76 -1.64 -2.19 0.03
N THR A 77 -2.38 -2.57 -1.00
CA THR A 77 -1.83 -2.76 -2.35
C THR A 77 -2.92 -2.73 -3.40
N SER A 78 -2.56 -2.37 -4.64
CA SER A 78 -3.39 -2.61 -5.82
C SER A 78 -3.09 -3.95 -6.51
N ILE A 79 -2.15 -4.75 -6.00
CA ILE A 79 -1.72 -6.03 -6.57
C ILE A 79 -2.57 -7.16 -5.97
N PRO A 80 -3.51 -7.75 -6.72
CA PRO A 80 -4.40 -8.76 -6.16
C PRO A 80 -3.67 -10.05 -5.73
N ALA A 81 -2.50 -10.31 -6.34
CA ALA A 81 -1.64 -11.43 -5.94
C ALA A 81 -1.03 -11.28 -4.54
N CYS A 82 -1.01 -10.07 -3.97
CA CYS A 82 -0.40 -9.76 -2.68
C CYS A 82 -1.38 -9.74 -1.50
N THR A 83 -2.68 -9.92 -1.74
CA THR A 83 -3.70 -9.97 -0.68
C THR A 83 -4.12 -11.41 -0.47
N LYS A 84 -3.77 -12.03 0.68
CA LYS A 84 -4.03 -13.46 0.95
C LYS A 84 -5.50 -13.86 0.84
N GLU A 85 -6.41 -12.97 1.22
CA GLU A 85 -7.86 -13.19 1.13
C GLU A 85 -8.41 -13.07 -0.30
N HIS A 86 -7.64 -12.49 -1.23
CA HIS A 86 -8.08 -12.30 -2.60
C HIS A 86 -7.95 -13.61 -3.41
N LYS A 87 -8.95 -13.93 -4.24
CA LYS A 87 -8.99 -15.16 -5.05
C LYS A 87 -7.79 -15.37 -5.99
N ASN A 88 -7.10 -14.28 -6.34
CA ASN A 88 -5.92 -14.29 -7.21
C ASN A 88 -4.61 -14.22 -6.41
N TYR A 89 -4.65 -14.43 -5.09
CA TYR A 89 -3.45 -14.50 -4.27
C TYR A 89 -2.47 -15.51 -4.84
N ASN A 90 -1.22 -15.09 -4.97
CA ASN A 90 -0.14 -15.96 -5.40
C ASN A 90 1.16 -15.44 -4.81
N LEU A 91 1.75 -16.24 -3.91
CA LEU A 91 2.97 -15.90 -3.19
C LEU A 91 4.11 -15.53 -4.14
N ASN A 92 4.32 -16.31 -5.20
CA ASN A 92 5.43 -16.10 -6.13
C ASN A 92 5.22 -14.83 -6.96
N PHE A 93 4.00 -14.58 -7.44
CA PHE A 93 3.70 -13.38 -8.21
C PHE A 93 3.78 -12.13 -7.34
N CYS A 94 3.28 -12.19 -6.10
CA CYS A 94 3.45 -11.05 -5.20
C CYS A 94 4.93 -10.75 -4.95
N ASN A 95 5.75 -11.76 -4.65
CA ASN A 95 7.19 -11.57 -4.45
C ASN A 95 7.85 -10.99 -5.69
N HIS A 96 7.49 -11.44 -6.89
CA HIS A 96 8.02 -10.90 -8.13
C HIS A 96 7.67 -9.41 -8.34
N TYR A 97 6.42 -9.01 -8.08
CA TYR A 97 6.04 -7.60 -8.13
C TYR A 97 6.78 -6.76 -7.09
N LEU A 98 6.87 -7.25 -5.85
CA LEU A 98 7.55 -6.54 -4.77
C LEU A 98 9.05 -6.38 -5.08
N ASP A 99 9.70 -7.42 -5.58
CA ASP A 99 11.11 -7.39 -5.96
C ASP A 99 11.36 -6.39 -7.10
N ALA A 100 10.59 -6.46 -8.18
CA ALA A 100 10.68 -5.53 -9.30
C ALA A 100 10.47 -4.05 -8.91
N MET A 101 9.58 -3.78 -7.94
CA MET A 101 9.37 -2.41 -7.44
C MET A 101 10.41 -1.97 -6.39
N ALA A 102 11.09 -2.91 -5.74
CA ALA A 102 12.05 -2.68 -4.68
C ALA A 102 13.49 -2.50 -5.21
N ASP A 103 13.84 -3.19 -6.29
CA ASP A 103 15.17 -3.14 -6.91
C ASP A 103 15.59 -1.71 -7.32
N PRO A 104 14.77 -0.89 -8.01
CA PRO A 104 15.13 0.49 -8.33
C PRO A 104 15.31 1.38 -7.09
N LYS A 105 14.79 0.95 -5.93
CA LYS A 105 14.93 1.63 -4.63
C LYS A 105 16.12 1.09 -3.82
N GLY A 106 16.88 0.15 -4.39
CA GLY A 106 18.08 -0.42 -3.78
C GLY A 106 17.79 -1.47 -2.71
N TYR A 107 16.72 -2.26 -2.88
CA TYR A 107 16.35 -3.34 -1.96
C TYR A 107 16.23 -4.68 -2.67
N ASP A 108 16.79 -5.73 -2.06
CA ASP A 108 16.51 -7.13 -2.39
C ASP A 108 15.30 -7.62 -1.57
N VAL A 109 14.37 -8.30 -2.23
CA VAL A 109 13.22 -8.93 -1.57
C VAL A 109 13.47 -10.42 -1.38
N ASN A 110 13.36 -10.88 -0.14
CA ASN A 110 13.46 -12.29 0.21
C ASN A 110 12.15 -12.78 0.84
N VAL A 111 11.85 -14.07 0.66
CA VAL A 111 10.66 -14.69 1.26
C VAL A 111 10.78 -14.67 2.78
N TYR A 112 9.76 -14.15 3.46
CA TYR A 112 9.65 -14.25 4.92
C TYR A 112 9.21 -15.66 5.29
N LYS A 113 10.06 -16.39 6.01
CA LYS A 113 9.74 -17.69 6.60
C LYS A 113 9.56 -17.49 8.11
N VAL A 114 8.36 -17.74 8.61
CA VAL A 114 8.13 -17.89 10.05
C VAL A 114 8.61 -19.29 10.41
N ASN A 115 9.61 -19.37 11.29
CA ASN A 115 10.01 -20.63 11.92
C ASN A 115 9.04 -20.96 13.06
#